data_AF-A0A1V1W1J7-F1
#
_entry.id   AF-A0A1V1W1J7-F1
#
_cell.length_a   1.000
_cell.length_b   1.000
_cell.length_c   1.000
_cell.angle_alpha   90.00
_cell.angle_beta   90.00
_cell.angle_gamma   90.00
#
_symmetry.space_group_name_H-M   'P 1'
#
loop_
_entity.id
_entity.type
_entity.pdbx_description
1 polymer ?
#
loop_
_entity_poly.entity_id
_entity_poly.type
_entity_poly.pdbx_seq_one_letter_code
_entity_poly.pdbx_strand_id
1 'polypeptide(L)'
;MPDTNIYLHQDSYFDHIPWRELSGSSNPVRVLIPAAVLRELDKSKNGNGQNKVSDTCKETVRTRARVTSRRIRTRFASPLDVVELDEGVTLELLLDARQHRRLEREDDELIERADAIQSLAGREVHIVTVDGNMQFAAQVAGVGVLPLAD
;
A
#
# COMPACT_ATOMS: atom_id res chain seq x y z
N MET A 1 -2.87 3.22 4.38
CA MET A 1 -1.58 2.61 4.04
C MET A 1 -1.85 1.25 3.44
N PRO A 2 -1.84 1.13 2.10
CA PRO A 2 -2.22 -0.10 1.43
C PRO A 2 -1.13 -1.17 1.54
N ASP A 3 -1.53 -2.43 1.69
CA ASP A 3 -0.63 -3.58 1.61
C ASP A 3 -0.26 -3.92 0.15
N THR A 4 0.60 -4.92 -0.04
CA THR A 4 1.03 -5.36 -1.38
C THR A 4 -0.13 -5.88 -2.23
N ASN A 5 -1.14 -6.52 -1.61
CA ASN A 5 -2.28 -7.08 -2.34
C ASN A 5 -3.07 -5.98 -3.06
N ILE A 6 -3.24 -4.81 -2.43
CA ILE A 6 -3.89 -3.65 -3.07
C ILE A 6 -3.17 -3.22 -4.36
N TYR A 7 -1.85 -3.40 -4.46
CA TYR A 7 -1.08 -3.02 -5.65
C TYR A 7 -0.98 -4.11 -6.72
N LEU A 8 -1.22 -5.38 -6.37
CA LEU A 8 -0.95 -6.54 -7.23
C LEU A 8 -2.20 -7.31 -7.65
N HIS A 9 -3.22 -7.39 -6.82
CA HIS A 9 -4.33 -8.33 -6.98
C HIS A 9 -5.68 -7.66 -7.25
N GLN A 10 -5.68 -6.34 -7.32
CA GLN A 10 -6.86 -5.54 -7.64
C GLN A 10 -7.08 -5.44 -9.14
N ASP A 11 -8.34 -5.38 -9.58
CA ASP A 11 -8.69 -5.22 -10.99
C ASP A 11 -8.24 -3.85 -11.52
N SER A 12 -8.39 -2.80 -10.70
CA SER A 12 -7.87 -1.45 -10.97
C SER A 12 -6.48 -1.23 -10.38
N TYR A 13 -5.73 -0.26 -10.93
CA TYR A 13 -4.47 0.16 -10.34
C TYR A 13 -4.72 1.07 -9.12
N PHE A 14 -3.76 1.11 -8.19
CA PHE A 14 -3.85 1.92 -6.97
C PHE A 14 -4.18 3.41 -7.20
N ASP A 15 -3.83 3.95 -8.37
CA ASP A 15 -4.08 5.32 -8.75
C ASP A 15 -5.49 5.59 -9.28
N HIS A 16 -6.34 4.56 -9.37
CA HIS A 16 -7.77 4.68 -9.69
C HIS A 16 -8.67 4.34 -8.50
N ILE A 17 -8.11 3.96 -7.35
CA ILE A 17 -8.88 3.70 -6.13
C ILE A 17 -9.46 5.04 -5.64
N PRO A 18 -10.77 5.14 -5.36
CA PRO A 18 -11.39 6.35 -4.85
C PRO A 18 -11.06 6.54 -3.36
N TRP A 19 -9.81 6.90 -3.05
CA TRP A 19 -9.26 6.92 -1.70
C TRP A 19 -10.07 7.76 -0.70
N ARG A 20 -10.69 8.86 -1.15
CA ARG A 20 -11.56 9.70 -0.29
C ARG A 20 -12.82 8.94 0.11
N GLU A 21 -13.52 8.38 -0.87
CA GLU A 21 -14.73 7.57 -0.64
C GLU A 21 -14.42 6.36 0.24
N LEU A 22 -13.34 5.64 -0.07
CA LEU A 22 -12.88 4.49 0.70
C LEU A 22 -12.61 4.86 2.17
N SER A 23 -11.99 6.02 2.40
CA SER A 23 -11.68 6.47 3.77
C SER A 23 -12.89 7.02 4.54
N GLY A 24 -13.97 7.41 3.86
CA GLY A 24 -15.08 8.17 4.45
C GLY A 24 -14.69 9.54 5.02
N SER A 25 -13.45 10.01 4.79
CA SER A 25 -12.92 11.25 5.39
C SER A 25 -13.34 12.49 4.59
N SER A 26 -13.88 13.48 5.29
CA SER A 26 -14.07 14.83 4.74
C SER A 26 -12.76 15.62 4.63
N ASN A 27 -11.73 15.24 5.39
CA ASN A 27 -10.39 15.83 5.34
C ASN A 27 -9.53 15.25 4.20
N PRO A 28 -8.49 15.97 3.75
CA PRO A 28 -7.53 15.45 2.78
C PRO A 28 -6.92 14.11 3.21
N VAL A 29 -6.84 13.17 2.27
CA VAL A 29 -6.34 11.82 2.47
C VAL A 29 -4.87 11.74 2.06
N ARG A 30 -4.07 11.06 2.88
CA ARG A 30 -2.67 10.75 2.56
C ARG A 30 -2.48 9.25 2.46
N VAL A 31 -2.13 8.80 1.27
CA VAL A 31 -1.83 7.41 0.96
C VAL A 31 -0.32 7.21 1.08
N LEU A 32 0.07 6.50 2.13
CA LEU A 32 1.45 6.13 2.38
C LEU A 32 1.78 4.83 1.65
N ILE A 33 2.87 4.81 0.87
CA ILE A 33 3.42 3.62 0.21
C ILE A 33 4.63 3.13 1.02
N PRO A 34 4.51 2.04 1.79
CA PRO A 34 5.61 1.52 2.60
C PRO A 34 6.77 0.97 1.77
N ALA A 35 7.99 1.09 2.29
CA ALA A 35 9.16 0.43 1.71
C ALA A 35 8.99 -1.10 1.61
N ALA A 36 8.31 -1.75 2.56
CA ALA A 36 7.98 -3.18 2.49
C ALA A 36 7.20 -3.54 1.21
N VAL A 37 6.19 -2.75 0.87
CA VAL A 37 5.42 -2.92 -0.37
C VAL A 37 6.30 -2.72 -1.60
N LEU A 38 7.16 -1.69 -1.63
CA LEU A 38 8.08 -1.47 -2.74
C LEU A 38 9.02 -2.67 -2.97
N ARG A 39 9.45 -3.33 -1.89
CA ARG A 39 10.27 -4.55 -1.97
C ARG A 39 9.50 -5.73 -2.52
N GLU A 40 8.28 -5.97 -2.04
CA GLU A 40 7.45 -7.08 -2.55
C GLU A 40 7.03 -6.86 -4.02
N LEU A 41 6.80 -5.60 -4.43
CA LEU A 41 6.63 -5.26 -5.84
C LEU A 41 7.88 -5.63 -6.65
N ASP A 42 9.09 -5.36 -6.13
CA ASP A 42 10.33 -5.69 -6.84
C ASP A 42 10.55 -7.20 -6.98
N LYS A 43 10.33 -7.96 -5.90
CA LYS A 43 10.34 -9.42 -5.89
C LYS A 43 9.34 -10.00 -6.90
N SER A 44 8.13 -9.43 -6.96
CA SER A 44 7.08 -9.87 -7.87
C SER A 44 7.41 -9.65 -9.36
N LYS A 45 8.28 -8.70 -9.71
CA LYS A 45 8.77 -8.52 -11.11
C LYS A 45 9.59 -9.71 -11.61
N ASN A 46 10.17 -10.46 -10.69
CA ASN A 46 11.01 -11.63 -10.96
C ASN A 46 10.28 -12.95 -10.68
N GLY A 47 9.05 -12.89 -10.19
CA GLY A 47 8.21 -14.06 -9.91
C GLY A 47 7.76 -14.82 -11.15
N ASN A 48 7.07 -15.94 -10.92
CA ASN A 48 6.52 -16.78 -11.97
C ASN A 48 5.51 -15.98 -12.83
N GLY A 49 5.76 -15.91 -14.14
CA GLY A 49 4.92 -15.18 -15.09
C GLY A 49 3.57 -15.83 -15.39
N GLN A 50 3.23 -16.95 -14.75
CA GLN A 50 1.94 -17.63 -14.92
C GLN A 50 0.90 -17.22 -13.88
N ASN A 51 1.31 -16.61 -12.75
CA ASN A 51 0.38 -16.18 -11.72
C ASN A 51 -0.44 -14.99 -12.23
N LYS A 52 -1.76 -15.12 -12.21
CA LYS A 52 -2.70 -14.06 -12.61
C LYS A 52 -2.96 -13.10 -11.45
N VAL A 53 -3.29 -11.85 -11.79
CA VAL A 53 -3.72 -10.82 -10.83
C VAL A 53 -4.96 -11.29 -10.07
N SER A 54 -5.97 -11.75 -10.80
CA SER A 54 -7.24 -12.27 -10.30
C SER A 54 -7.79 -13.28 -11.33
N ASP A 55 -8.89 -13.97 -10.99
CA ASP A 55 -9.55 -14.88 -11.94
C ASP A 55 -10.22 -14.13 -13.10
N THR A 56 -10.61 -12.88 -12.87
CA THR A 56 -11.27 -11.99 -13.84
C THR A 56 -10.26 -11.22 -14.71
N CYS A 57 -9.05 -10.99 -14.20
CA CYS A 57 -8.00 -10.24 -14.89
C CYS A 57 -7.02 -11.15 -15.63
N LYS A 58 -6.85 -10.91 -16.94
CA LYS A 58 -5.88 -11.64 -17.78
C LYS A 58 -4.43 -11.22 -17.55
N GLU A 59 -4.19 -10.13 -16.82
CA GLU A 59 -2.85 -9.66 -16.50
C GLU A 59 -2.16 -10.60 -15.51
N THR A 60 -0.86 -10.78 -15.69
CA THR A 60 -0.03 -11.56 -14.74
C THR A 60 0.43 -10.66 -13.61
N VAL A 61 0.61 -11.22 -12.40
CA VAL A 61 1.18 -10.51 -11.24
C VAL A 61 2.52 -9.88 -11.60
N ARG A 62 3.34 -10.57 -12.41
CA ARG A 62 4.64 -10.08 -12.88
C ARG A 62 4.51 -8.82 -13.74
N THR A 63 3.54 -8.80 -14.66
CA THR A 63 3.26 -7.60 -15.49
C THR A 63 2.72 -6.48 -14.62
N ARG A 64 1.77 -6.78 -13.73
CA ARG A 64 1.19 -5.82 -12.80
C ARG A 64 2.26 -5.16 -11.93
N ALA A 65 3.14 -5.94 -11.31
CA ALA A 65 4.23 -5.44 -10.47
C ALA A 65 5.14 -4.45 -11.22
N ARG A 66 5.44 -4.70 -12.50
CA ARG A 66 6.23 -3.79 -13.35
C ARG A 66 5.48 -2.50 -13.65
N VAL A 67 4.22 -2.60 -14.03
CA VAL A 67 3.40 -1.42 -14.37
C VAL A 67 3.16 -0.57 -13.11
N THR A 68 2.76 -1.18 -12.00
CA THR A 68 2.60 -0.50 -10.71
C THR A 68 3.88 0.19 -10.29
N SER A 69 5.03 -0.51 -10.33
CA SER A 69 6.32 0.11 -9.98
C SER A 69 6.69 1.29 -10.89
N ARG A 70 6.38 1.19 -12.19
CA ARG A 70 6.57 2.29 -13.13
C ARG A 70 5.66 3.47 -12.77
N ARG A 71 4.37 3.22 -12.52
CA ARG A 71 3.37 4.23 -12.13
C ARG A 71 3.73 4.96 -10.84
N ILE A 72 4.31 4.25 -9.86
CA ILE A 72 4.85 4.87 -8.65
C ILE A 72 6.06 5.73 -9.05
N ARG A 73 7.08 5.16 -9.69
CA ARG A 73 8.33 5.87 -10.00
C ARG A 73 8.11 7.12 -10.85
N THR A 74 7.19 7.12 -11.80
CA THR A 74 6.93 8.29 -12.67
C THR A 74 6.22 9.42 -11.95
N ARG A 75 5.64 9.18 -10.76
CA ARG A 75 4.95 10.19 -9.97
C ARG A 75 5.88 10.99 -9.06
N PHE A 76 6.96 10.38 -8.58
CA PHE A 76 7.90 11.00 -7.66
C PHE A 76 9.14 11.51 -8.41
N ALA A 77 9.38 12.83 -8.39
CA ALA A 77 10.63 13.39 -8.87
C ALA A 77 11.78 13.10 -7.89
N SER A 78 11.46 13.12 -6.59
CA SER A 78 12.31 12.73 -5.47
C SER A 78 11.55 11.77 -4.54
N PRO A 79 12.25 10.82 -3.90
CA PRO A 79 11.64 9.86 -2.98
C PRO A 79 11.04 10.48 -1.71
N LEU A 80 11.35 11.75 -1.42
CA LEU A 80 10.84 12.48 -0.26
C LEU A 80 9.65 13.41 -0.60
N ASP A 81 9.22 13.40 -1.87
CA ASP A 81 8.14 14.27 -2.30
C ASP A 81 6.78 13.78 -1.77
N VAL A 82 5.88 14.74 -1.57
CA VAL A 82 4.45 14.48 -1.42
C VAL A 82 3.79 14.84 -2.74
N VAL A 83 3.18 13.87 -3.39
CA VAL A 83 2.63 14.01 -4.74
C VAL A 83 1.11 14.08 -4.67
N GLU A 84 0.49 15.01 -5.38
CA GLU A 84 -0.97 15.01 -5.55
C GLU A 84 -1.38 13.87 -6.49
N LEU A 85 -2.28 13.00 -6.03
CA LEU A 85 -2.83 11.91 -6.82
C LEU A 85 -4.16 12.32 -7.47
N ASP A 86 -4.98 13.01 -6.69
CA ASP A 86 -6.30 13.51 -7.06
C ASP A 86 -6.68 14.66 -6.10
N GLU A 87 -7.81 15.33 -6.33
CA GLU A 87 -8.27 16.46 -5.51
C GLU A 87 -8.43 16.05 -4.03
N GLY A 88 -7.53 16.55 -3.17
CA GLY A 88 -7.51 16.23 -1.75
C GLY A 88 -6.96 14.84 -1.42
N VAL A 89 -6.27 14.18 -2.36
CA VAL A 89 -5.54 12.92 -2.14
C VAL A 89 -4.07 13.10 -2.48
N THR A 90 -3.21 12.77 -1.51
CA THR A 90 -1.75 12.84 -1.67
C THR A 90 -1.12 11.46 -1.52
N LEU A 91 0.00 11.24 -2.20
CA LEU A 91 0.86 10.07 -2.10
C LEU A 91 2.20 10.45 -1.47
N GLU A 92 2.71 9.58 -0.62
CA GLU A 92 4.04 9.72 -0.02
C GLU A 92 4.70 8.35 0.07
N LEU A 93 6.01 8.28 -0.18
CA LEU A 93 6.80 7.07 0.06
C LEU A 93 7.23 7.03 1.53
N LEU A 94 6.76 6.02 2.25
CA LEU A 94 7.22 5.74 3.60
C LEU A 94 8.48 4.89 3.54
N LEU A 95 9.62 5.56 3.41
CA LEU A 95 10.92 4.91 3.35
C LEU A 95 11.48 4.59 4.74
N ASP A 96 12.25 3.52 4.80
CA ASP A 96 12.85 3.06 6.06
C ASP A 96 14.09 3.89 6.41
N ALA A 97 14.23 4.21 7.70
CA ALA A 97 15.46 4.81 8.21
C ALA A 97 16.62 3.82 8.06
N ARG A 98 17.87 4.32 7.98
CA ARG A 98 19.06 3.47 7.78
C ARG A 98 19.23 2.39 8.86
N GLN A 99 18.81 2.68 10.09
CA GLN A 99 18.86 1.78 11.23
C GLN A 99 17.67 0.82 11.33
N HIS A 100 16.68 0.95 10.45
CA HIS A 100 15.50 0.08 10.45
C HIS A 100 15.90 -1.37 10.24
N ARG A 101 15.36 -2.25 11.08
CA ARG A 101 15.51 -3.70 10.94
C ARG A 101 14.18 -4.24 10.45
N ARG A 102 14.24 -4.92 9.31
CA ARG A 102 13.07 -5.58 8.74
C ARG A 102 12.62 -6.69 9.68
N LEU A 103 11.31 -6.86 9.78
CA LEU A 103 10.75 -8.04 10.41
C LEU A 103 10.75 -9.19 9.42
N GLU A 104 10.56 -10.41 9.95
CA GLU A 104 10.49 -11.61 9.13
C GLU A 104 9.22 -11.65 8.29
N ARG A 105 8.11 -11.14 8.85
CA ARG A 105 6.81 -11.04 8.17
C ARG A 105 6.56 -9.61 7.74
N GLU A 106 6.29 -9.42 6.46
CA GLU A 106 5.99 -8.10 5.89
C GLU A 106 4.72 -7.49 6.49
N ASP A 107 3.74 -8.32 6.87
CA ASP A 107 2.50 -7.87 7.49
C ASP A 107 2.74 -7.24 8.87
N ASP A 108 3.54 -7.90 9.70
CA ASP A 108 3.91 -7.42 11.03
C ASP A 108 4.68 -6.09 10.88
N GLU A 109 5.56 -5.99 9.87
CA GLU A 109 6.28 -4.75 9.58
C GLU A 109 5.29 -3.65 9.19
N LEU A 110 4.30 -3.93 8.34
CA LEU A 110 3.31 -2.95 7.94
C LEU A 110 2.50 -2.41 9.12
N ILE A 111 2.09 -3.30 10.03
CA ILE A 111 1.36 -2.94 11.25
C ILE A 111 2.23 -2.08 12.18
N GLU A 112 3.48 -2.49 12.43
CA GLU A 112 4.40 -1.72 13.28
C GLU A 112 4.64 -0.31 12.71
N ARG A 113 4.77 -0.19 11.38
CA ARG A 113 4.93 1.11 10.71
C ARG A 113 3.66 1.96 10.81
N ALA A 114 2.47 1.36 10.76
CA ALA A 114 1.21 2.07 10.91
C ALA A 114 1.07 2.67 12.31
N ASP A 115 1.30 1.83 13.33
CA ASP A 115 1.21 2.21 14.74
C ASP A 115 2.23 3.30 15.10
N ALA A 116 3.48 3.16 14.63
CA ALA A 116 4.51 4.17 14.85
C ALA A 116 4.12 5.55 14.28
N ILE A 117 3.51 5.58 13.08
CA ILE A 117 3.07 6.84 12.46
C ILE A 117 1.87 7.41 13.20
N GLN A 118 0.89 6.57 13.56
CA GLN A 118 -0.27 6.99 14.34
C GLN A 118 0.15 7.64 15.66
N SER A 119 1.08 6.99 16.37
CA SER A 119 1.66 7.48 17.62
C SER A 119 2.40 8.81 17.47
N LEU A 120 3.18 8.97 16.39
CA LEU A 120 3.96 10.20 16.16
C LEU A 120 3.11 11.36 15.63
N ALA A 121 2.19 11.08 14.71
CA ALA A 121 1.38 12.09 14.04
C ALA A 121 0.14 12.51 14.84
N GLY A 122 -0.26 11.73 15.86
CA GLY A 122 -1.49 11.96 16.62
C GLY A 122 -2.75 11.88 15.76
N ARG A 123 -2.69 11.10 14.66
CA ARG A 123 -3.78 10.93 13.69
C ARG A 123 -3.96 9.45 13.40
N GLU A 124 -5.20 9.03 13.22
CA GLU A 124 -5.50 7.64 12.87
C GLU A 124 -4.87 7.26 11.53
N VAL A 125 -4.20 6.11 11.51
CA VAL A 125 -3.68 5.47 10.31
C VAL A 125 -4.49 4.20 10.11
N HIS A 126 -4.95 4.01 8.87
CA HIS A 126 -5.69 2.82 8.48
C HIS A 126 -4.85 1.98 7.51
N ILE A 127 -4.80 0.67 7.72
CA ILE A 127 -4.29 -0.29 6.73
C ILE A 127 -5.40 -0.58 5.72
N VAL A 128 -5.04 -0.55 4.43
CA VAL A 128 -5.97 -0.91 3.35
C VAL A 128 -5.57 -2.29 2.85
N THR A 129 -6.46 -3.26 2.96
CA THR A 129 -6.17 -4.67 2.67
C THR A 129 -7.44 -5.44 2.32
N VAL A 130 -7.29 -6.51 1.54
CA VAL A 130 -8.31 -7.55 1.31
C VAL A 130 -8.00 -8.85 2.06
N ASP A 131 -6.85 -8.93 2.73
CA ASP A 131 -6.41 -10.12 3.46
C ASP A 131 -7.04 -10.19 4.85
N GLY A 132 -7.84 -11.22 5.12
CA GLY A 132 -8.54 -11.37 6.40
C GLY A 132 -7.61 -11.50 7.61
N ASN A 133 -6.45 -12.16 7.46
CA ASN A 133 -5.49 -12.28 8.57
C ASN A 133 -4.88 -10.93 8.91
N MET A 134 -4.53 -10.13 7.89
CA MET A 134 -4.07 -8.76 8.09
C MET A 134 -5.13 -7.91 8.80
N GLN A 135 -6.42 -8.02 8.42
CA GLN A 135 -7.50 -7.27 9.07
C GLN A 135 -7.57 -7.57 10.57
N PHE A 136 -7.53 -8.86 10.96
CA PHE A 136 -7.54 -9.24 12.38
C PHE A 136 -6.26 -8.80 13.10
N ALA A 137 -5.10 -8.98 12.49
CA ALA A 137 -3.81 -8.63 13.10
C ALA A 137 -3.69 -7.12 13.35
N ALA A 138 -4.08 -6.29 12.38
CA ALA A 138 -4.08 -4.83 12.51
C ALA A 138 -5.02 -4.37 13.64
N GLN A 139 -6.23 -4.94 13.71
CA GLN A 139 -7.19 -4.62 14.76
C GLN A 139 -6.67 -4.97 16.16
N VAL A 140 -6.02 -6.13 16.33
CA VAL A 140 -5.40 -6.52 17.60
C VAL A 140 -4.30 -5.54 18.01
N ALA A 141 -3.57 -4.97 17.05
CA ALA A 141 -2.55 -3.95 17.28
C ALA A 141 -3.12 -2.53 17.48
N GLY A 142 -4.44 -2.34 17.45
CA GLY A 142 -5.06 -1.02 17.60
C GLY A 142 -4.97 -0.13 16.35
N VAL A 143 -4.59 -0.70 15.21
CA VAL A 143 -4.51 -0.01 13.92
C VAL A 143 -5.83 -0.19 13.16
N GLY A 144 -6.36 0.92 12.63
CA GLY A 144 -7.60 0.90 11.86
C GLY A 144 -7.46 0.13 10.54
N VAL A 145 -8.59 -0.37 10.01
CA VAL A 145 -8.63 -1.15 8.77
C VAL A 145 -9.68 -0.58 7.83
N LEU A 146 -9.32 -0.44 6.55
CA LEU A 146 -10.26 -0.14 5.47
C LEU A 146 -10.24 -1.31 4.49
N PRO A 147 -11.29 -2.16 4.49
CA PRO A 147 -11.38 -3.23 3.51
C PRO A 147 -11.67 -2.63 2.13
N LEU A 148 -10.99 -3.13 1.10
CA LEU A 148 -11.36 -2.84 -0.28
C LEU A 148 -12.27 -3.97 -0.76
N ALA A 149 -13.45 -3.64 -1.26
CA ALA A 149 -14.30 -4.62 -1.92
C ALA A 149 -13.82 -4.77 -3.38
N ASP A 150 -13.65 -6.01 -3.83
CA ASP A 150 -13.45 -6.32 -5.26
C ASP A 150 -14.75 -6.11 -6.05
#